data_AF-A0A7C3Q1G0-F1
#
_entry.id   AF-A0A7C3Q1G0-F1
#
_cell.length_a   1.000
_cell.length_b   1.000
_cell.length_c   1.000
_cell.angle_alpha   90.00
_cell.angle_beta   90.00
_cell.angle_gamma   90.00
#
_symmetry.space_group_name_H-M   'P 1'
#
loop_
_entity.id
_entity.type
_entity.pdbx_description
1 polymer ?
#
loop_
_entity_poly.entity_id
_entity_poly.type
_entity_poly.pdbx_seq_one_letter_code
_entity_poly.pdbx_strand_id
1 'polypeptide(L)'
;MKKHKKNAGSFIVGLVALAAAAVAQPGVVEVASGLPHTSLGGALIGPADGRRLPVRNLGSSGEDGVEVQLRSLFGGGVAIDSGGFLATAGGEIKIKHKGWDGLIYHRHSARSNGDGTGSDTFDFSPLGVSSFQVTDYDSNGHPISSTTIDGPVGEIDWLGQVIQCAPPSYWVTYGGWFMVNGKPHYVTWRRCVTLASDPTGGGYDYARVVSPIFLPGAEPFGLDSIEVSSNLPEFTVVASELATFGAASNGLGQAHISEQCASSTGVCTPDERKLVVNNIGSSGHDGVAIDLPDNGGVQWRRRDTCCPSPGHTTLTRLIDDTGHEIATLTESPNGSLTEQNVTCDFSALGVSGVGVRCLDENGVQIAYLEYPLTTTITVASPKCPPGMYWGLRNPPNLGWGCMHYMDLVLPGGTTVPGTFMVEFVALGLSRAPQARTIETTTSGVSEFAIEQMTTLPTPCPADVDDGSGTGSPDGGVTIDDLLYYLFIFEAGDLAADVDDGSGSGTLDGGVTIDDLLYYLFRFESGC
;
A
#
# COMPACT_ATOMS: atom_id res chain seq x y z
N MET A 1 -96.45 0.86 0.33
CA MET A 1 -97.06 -0.46 0.58
C MET A 1 -96.11 -1.53 0.06
N LYS A 2 -95.53 -2.39 0.94
CA LYS A 2 -94.78 -3.64 0.62
C LYS A 2 -93.47 -3.47 -0.21
N LYS A 3 -92.42 -4.28 -0.12
CA LYS A 3 -91.87 -5.29 0.81
C LYS A 3 -90.43 -5.59 0.29
N HIS A 4 -89.57 -6.06 1.19
CA HIS A 4 -88.19 -6.55 1.03
C HIS A 4 -87.88 -7.60 -0.06
N LYS A 5 -86.54 -7.79 -0.25
CA LYS A 5 -85.72 -8.97 -0.68
C LYS A 5 -85.26 -8.94 -2.16
N LYS A 6 -84.05 -9.34 -2.56
CA LYS A 6 -82.78 -9.79 -1.94
C LYS A 6 -81.72 -9.95 -3.08
N ASN A 7 -80.43 -9.95 -2.70
CA ASN A 7 -79.28 -10.67 -3.29
C ASN A 7 -78.35 -9.99 -4.34
N ALA A 8 -77.15 -9.67 -3.83
CA ALA A 8 -75.81 -10.18 -4.20
C ALA A 8 -75.30 -10.12 -5.66
N GLY A 9 -74.17 -9.40 -5.84
CA GLY A 9 -73.27 -9.53 -6.98
C GLY A 9 -71.93 -8.84 -6.66
N SER A 10 -70.84 -9.60 -6.74
CA SER A 10 -69.45 -9.25 -6.42
C SER A 10 -68.95 -7.93 -7.02
N PHE A 11 -68.23 -7.14 -6.22
CA PHE A 11 -67.34 -6.08 -6.70
C PHE A 11 -65.92 -6.63 -6.84
N ILE A 12 -65.43 -6.71 -8.08
CA ILE A 12 -64.02 -6.91 -8.41
C ILE A 12 -63.35 -5.53 -8.33
N VAL A 13 -62.41 -5.37 -7.40
CA VAL A 13 -61.51 -4.21 -7.35
C VAL A 13 -60.37 -4.49 -8.33
N GLY A 14 -60.38 -3.78 -9.46
CA GLY A 14 -59.25 -3.77 -10.40
C GLY A 14 -58.10 -2.95 -9.83
N LEU A 15 -56.99 -3.64 -9.53
CA LEU A 15 -55.71 -3.04 -9.14
C LEU A 15 -55.07 -2.44 -10.41
N VAL A 16 -55.02 -1.12 -10.52
CA VAL A 16 -54.24 -0.42 -11.55
C VAL A 16 -52.79 -0.37 -11.08
N ALA A 17 -51.91 -1.16 -11.72
CA ALA A 17 -50.47 -1.10 -11.50
C ALA A 17 -49.92 0.19 -12.12
N LEU A 18 -49.51 1.15 -11.29
CA LEU A 18 -48.57 2.20 -11.71
C LEU A 18 -47.18 1.55 -11.81
N ALA A 19 -46.70 1.36 -13.03
CA ALA A 19 -45.29 1.10 -13.28
C ALA A 19 -44.50 2.39 -12.98
N ALA A 20 -43.81 2.42 -11.84
CA ALA A 20 -42.80 3.42 -11.59
C ALA A 20 -41.61 3.12 -12.51
N ALA A 21 -41.42 3.96 -13.54
CA ALA A 21 -40.14 4.01 -14.24
C ALA A 21 -39.09 4.51 -13.23
N ALA A 22 -38.25 3.60 -12.75
CA ALA A 22 -37.06 3.95 -11.99
C ALA A 22 -36.16 4.79 -12.91
N VAL A 23 -36.10 6.09 -12.64
CA VAL A 23 -35.11 6.98 -13.23
C VAL A 23 -33.77 6.54 -12.65
N ALA A 24 -32.90 5.94 -13.48
CA ALA A 24 -31.55 5.61 -13.09
C ALA A 24 -30.87 6.88 -12.56
N GLN A 25 -30.49 6.87 -11.28
CA GLN A 25 -29.58 7.89 -10.76
C GLN A 25 -28.27 7.80 -11.56
N PRO A 26 -27.55 8.92 -11.78
CA PRO A 26 -26.21 8.87 -12.36
C PRO A 26 -25.40 7.85 -11.57
N GLY A 27 -24.92 6.82 -12.26
CA GLY A 27 -24.46 5.57 -11.65
C GLY A 27 -23.46 5.83 -10.54
N VAL A 28 -23.78 5.34 -9.35
CA VAL A 28 -22.76 5.14 -8.32
C VAL A 28 -21.77 4.17 -8.94
N VAL A 29 -20.56 4.66 -9.20
CA VAL A 29 -19.46 3.80 -9.61
C VAL A 29 -19.15 2.96 -8.38
N GLU A 30 -19.51 1.68 -8.41
CA GLU A 30 -19.07 0.76 -7.38
C GLU A 30 -17.54 0.71 -7.41
N VAL A 31 -16.93 0.80 -6.23
CA VAL A 31 -15.48 0.73 -6.06
C VAL A 31 -15.13 -0.44 -5.15
N ALA A 32 -14.04 -1.12 -5.49
CA ALA A 32 -13.46 -2.16 -4.65
C ALA A 32 -12.00 -1.79 -4.43
N SER A 33 -11.54 -1.81 -3.17
CA SER A 33 -10.21 -1.29 -2.80
C SER A 33 -9.99 0.18 -3.23
N GLY A 34 -11.06 0.97 -3.31
CA GLY A 34 -11.04 2.35 -3.79
C GLY A 34 -10.79 2.54 -5.29
N LEU A 35 -10.83 1.47 -6.08
CA LEU A 35 -10.61 1.51 -7.52
C LEU A 35 -11.95 1.29 -8.26
N PRO A 36 -12.27 2.15 -9.25
CA PRO A 36 -13.43 1.95 -10.11
C PRO A 36 -13.36 0.64 -10.87
N HIS A 37 -14.49 -0.03 -10.99
CA HIS A 37 -14.58 -1.26 -11.78
C HIS A 37 -15.79 -1.27 -12.70
N THR A 38 -15.69 -2.03 -13.78
CA THR A 38 -16.75 -2.22 -14.77
C THR A 38 -16.85 -3.68 -15.18
N SER A 39 -18.07 -4.17 -15.42
CA SER A 39 -18.29 -5.55 -15.88
C SER A 39 -17.75 -5.75 -17.29
N LEU A 40 -17.07 -6.88 -17.52
CA LEU A 40 -16.69 -7.35 -18.85
C LEU A 40 -17.68 -8.40 -19.34
N GLY A 41 -18.13 -8.24 -20.58
CA GLY A 41 -19.05 -9.17 -21.22
C GLY A 41 -20.39 -9.27 -20.49
N GLY A 42 -20.86 -10.49 -20.25
CA GLY A 42 -22.12 -10.80 -19.55
C GLY A 42 -22.01 -10.90 -18.03
N ALA A 43 -20.85 -10.58 -17.45
CA ALA A 43 -20.60 -10.73 -16.03
C ALA A 43 -21.52 -9.85 -15.17
N LEU A 44 -21.94 -10.40 -14.04
CA LEU A 44 -22.64 -9.69 -12.98
C LEU A 44 -21.66 -9.41 -11.84
N ILE A 45 -21.44 -8.14 -11.56
CA ILE A 45 -20.63 -7.69 -10.44
C ILE A 45 -21.56 -7.56 -9.22
N GLY A 46 -21.20 -8.22 -8.13
CA GLY A 46 -21.87 -8.10 -6.84
C GLY A 46 -21.44 -6.84 -6.09
N PRO A 47 -22.21 -6.40 -5.08
CA PRO A 47 -21.78 -5.26 -4.26
C PRO A 47 -20.42 -5.55 -3.64
N ALA A 48 -19.53 -4.56 -3.66
CA ALA A 48 -18.25 -4.66 -2.99
C ALA A 48 -18.45 -4.82 -1.47
N ASP A 49 -17.69 -5.73 -0.86
CA ASP A 49 -17.62 -5.93 0.59
C ASP A 49 -16.17 -5.65 1.04
N GLY A 50 -15.95 -4.41 1.50
CA GLY A 50 -14.61 -3.89 1.73
C GLY A 50 -13.77 -3.91 0.45
N ARG A 51 -12.73 -4.76 0.43
CA ARG A 51 -11.83 -4.95 -0.72
C ARG A 51 -12.31 -6.02 -1.71
N ARG A 52 -13.32 -6.81 -1.33
CA ARG A 52 -13.78 -7.98 -2.07
C ARG A 52 -14.87 -7.61 -3.08
N LEU A 53 -14.72 -8.09 -4.31
CA LEU A 53 -15.66 -7.90 -5.40
C LEU A 53 -16.05 -9.25 -6.01
N PRO A 54 -17.24 -9.78 -5.69
CA PRO A 54 -17.75 -10.99 -6.31
C PRO A 54 -18.08 -10.76 -7.80
N VAL A 55 -17.57 -11.62 -8.68
CA VAL A 55 -17.84 -11.59 -10.12
C VAL A 55 -18.50 -12.90 -10.52
N ARG A 56 -19.72 -12.82 -11.05
CA ARG A 56 -20.60 -13.98 -11.32
C ARG A 56 -21.12 -13.96 -12.75
N ASN A 57 -21.87 -15.02 -13.11
CA ASN A 57 -22.50 -15.17 -14.42
C ASN A 57 -21.47 -15.14 -15.55
N LEU A 58 -20.36 -15.84 -15.33
CA LEU A 58 -19.27 -15.92 -16.28
C LEU A 58 -19.57 -17.00 -17.31
N GLY A 59 -19.54 -16.63 -18.58
CA GLY A 59 -19.67 -17.54 -19.70
C GLY A 59 -18.45 -18.43 -19.86
N SER A 60 -18.67 -19.63 -20.39
CA SER A 60 -17.62 -20.63 -20.61
C SER A 60 -16.58 -20.24 -21.68
N SER A 61 -16.75 -19.10 -22.35
CA SER A 61 -15.78 -18.56 -23.30
C SER A 61 -14.51 -18.04 -22.62
N GLY A 62 -14.59 -17.71 -21.33
CA GLY A 62 -13.49 -17.09 -20.59
C GLY A 62 -13.23 -15.65 -20.98
N GLU A 63 -14.23 -14.92 -21.48
CA GLU A 63 -14.15 -13.49 -21.82
C GLU A 63 -15.01 -12.60 -20.92
N ASP A 64 -15.88 -13.20 -20.10
CA ASP A 64 -16.66 -12.48 -19.10
C ASP A 64 -15.81 -12.25 -17.84
N GLY A 65 -16.00 -11.12 -17.16
CA GLY A 65 -15.20 -10.79 -15.99
C GLY A 65 -15.37 -9.36 -15.49
N VAL A 66 -14.27 -8.74 -15.06
CA VAL A 66 -14.23 -7.37 -14.51
C VAL A 66 -13.00 -6.63 -15.02
N GLU A 67 -13.18 -5.34 -15.30
CA GLU A 67 -12.10 -4.40 -15.58
C GLU A 67 -11.94 -3.48 -14.38
N VAL A 68 -10.74 -3.42 -13.81
CA VAL A 68 -10.36 -2.55 -12.69
C VAL A 68 -9.55 -1.39 -13.25
N GLN A 69 -10.04 -0.17 -13.04
CA GLN A 69 -9.40 1.07 -13.49
C GLN A 69 -8.28 1.45 -12.52
N LEU A 70 -7.07 1.58 -13.03
CA LEU A 70 -5.89 1.93 -12.24
C LEU A 70 -5.42 3.34 -12.58
N ARG A 71 -5.18 3.60 -13.88
CA ARG A 71 -4.57 4.84 -14.39
C ARG A 71 -3.26 5.20 -13.69
N SER A 72 -2.32 4.26 -13.63
CA SER A 72 -0.99 4.47 -13.04
C SER A 72 0.13 4.25 -14.03
N LEU A 73 1.19 5.06 -13.90
CA LEU A 73 2.44 4.89 -14.63
C LEU A 73 3.40 3.91 -13.95
N PHE A 74 3.26 3.66 -12.65
CA PHE A 74 4.00 2.61 -11.93
C PHE A 74 3.33 1.25 -11.99
N GLY A 75 2.05 1.23 -12.37
CA GLY A 75 1.25 0.04 -12.54
C GLY A 75 0.38 -0.24 -11.32
N GLY A 76 0.24 -1.52 -10.99
CA GLY A 76 -0.71 -2.01 -10.01
C GLY A 76 -1.10 -3.44 -10.35
N GLY A 77 -2.00 -4.00 -9.55
CA GLY A 77 -2.38 -5.38 -9.72
C GLY A 77 -3.67 -5.76 -9.03
N VAL A 78 -4.02 -7.02 -9.19
CA VAL A 78 -5.27 -7.61 -8.74
C VAL A 78 -4.99 -8.95 -8.06
N ALA A 79 -5.59 -9.15 -6.90
CA ALA A 79 -5.58 -10.39 -6.16
C ALA A 79 -6.93 -11.09 -6.32
N ILE A 80 -6.91 -12.39 -6.66
CA ILE A 80 -8.10 -13.18 -6.96
C ILE A 80 -8.15 -14.37 -6.02
N ASP A 81 -9.31 -14.62 -5.40
CA ASP A 81 -9.58 -15.88 -4.69
C ASP A 81 -9.51 -17.04 -5.68
N SER A 82 -8.47 -17.85 -5.53
CA SER A 82 -8.14 -18.92 -6.45
C SER A 82 -8.49 -20.30 -5.91
N GLY A 83 -9.18 -20.41 -4.76
CA GLY A 83 -9.56 -21.70 -4.18
C GLY A 83 -10.42 -22.56 -5.13
N GLY A 84 -11.45 -21.96 -5.74
CA GLY A 84 -12.29 -22.65 -6.73
C GLY A 84 -11.57 -22.94 -8.05
N PHE A 85 -10.68 -22.03 -8.47
CA PHE A 85 -9.85 -22.18 -9.66
C PHE A 85 -8.90 -23.37 -9.55
N LEU A 86 -8.15 -23.46 -8.46
CA LEU A 86 -7.14 -24.50 -8.25
C LEU A 86 -7.74 -25.91 -8.14
N ALA A 87 -9.01 -26.02 -7.77
CA ALA A 87 -9.76 -27.27 -7.67
C ALA A 87 -10.45 -27.68 -8.99
N THR A 88 -10.40 -26.84 -10.03
CA THR A 88 -11.12 -27.07 -11.29
C THR A 88 -10.15 -27.38 -12.42
N ALA A 89 -10.09 -28.63 -12.85
CA ALA A 89 -9.25 -29.02 -13.99
C ALA A 89 -9.67 -28.30 -15.27
N GLY A 90 -8.73 -27.62 -15.92
CA GLY A 90 -8.98 -26.77 -17.08
C GLY A 90 -9.60 -25.41 -16.73
N GLY A 91 -9.75 -25.09 -15.44
CA GLY A 91 -10.05 -23.74 -14.98
C GLY A 91 -8.97 -22.78 -15.48
N GLU A 92 -9.38 -21.60 -15.92
CA GLU A 92 -8.52 -20.59 -16.50
C GLU A 92 -8.86 -19.21 -15.93
N ILE A 93 -7.84 -18.46 -15.50
CA ILE A 93 -7.92 -17.04 -15.17
C ILE A 93 -7.06 -16.30 -16.17
N LYS A 94 -7.62 -15.30 -16.84
CA LYS A 94 -6.91 -14.44 -17.79
C LYS A 94 -6.83 -13.02 -17.24
N ILE A 95 -5.63 -12.45 -17.23
CA ILE A 95 -5.35 -11.09 -16.82
C ILE A 95 -4.77 -10.34 -18.03
N LYS A 96 -5.48 -9.30 -18.49
CA LYS A 96 -5.03 -8.43 -19.60
C LYS A 96 -4.72 -7.04 -19.08
N HIS A 97 -3.59 -6.49 -19.50
CA HIS A 97 -3.14 -5.16 -19.08
C HIS A 97 -3.36 -4.17 -20.21
N LYS A 98 -4.19 -3.17 -19.96
CA LYS A 98 -4.58 -2.15 -20.94
C LYS A 98 -3.79 -0.88 -20.71
N GLY A 99 -3.11 -0.38 -21.73
CA GLY A 99 -2.40 0.89 -21.71
C GLY A 99 -3.34 2.10 -21.79
N TRP A 100 -2.80 3.29 -21.53
CA TRP A 100 -3.56 4.56 -21.67
C TRP A 100 -4.01 4.85 -23.11
N ASP A 101 -3.39 4.21 -24.09
CA ASP A 101 -3.80 4.22 -25.49
C ASP A 101 -4.96 3.25 -25.79
N GLY A 102 -5.44 2.50 -24.80
CA GLY A 102 -6.49 1.49 -24.90
C GLY A 102 -6.01 0.15 -25.49
N LEU A 103 -4.72 -0.01 -25.80
CA LEU A 103 -4.17 -1.26 -26.31
C LEU A 103 -3.88 -2.25 -25.19
N ILE A 104 -4.03 -3.54 -25.47
CA ILE A 104 -3.61 -4.60 -24.54
C ILE A 104 -2.12 -4.85 -24.72
N TYR A 105 -1.33 -4.49 -23.72
CA TYR A 105 0.12 -4.65 -23.69
C TYR A 105 0.55 -6.05 -23.31
N HIS A 106 -0.20 -6.71 -22.44
CA HIS A 106 0.15 -8.03 -21.95
C HIS A 106 -1.07 -8.87 -21.66
N ARG A 107 -0.96 -10.16 -21.99
CA ARG A 107 -1.93 -11.18 -21.61
C ARG A 107 -1.23 -12.24 -20.78
N HIS A 108 -1.71 -12.44 -19.56
CA HIS A 108 -1.37 -13.59 -18.73
C HIS A 108 -2.58 -14.51 -18.66
N SER A 109 -2.35 -15.81 -18.83
CA SER A 109 -3.33 -16.84 -18.53
C SER A 109 -2.74 -17.82 -17.52
N ALA A 110 -3.44 -18.05 -16.42
CA ALA A 110 -3.15 -19.10 -15.47
C ALA A 110 -4.14 -20.24 -15.68
N ARG A 111 -3.64 -21.47 -15.89
CA ARG A 111 -4.46 -22.67 -16.11
C ARG A 111 -4.25 -23.68 -14.99
N SER A 112 -5.34 -24.17 -14.40
CA SER A 112 -5.28 -25.18 -13.35
C SER A 112 -5.44 -26.60 -13.90
N ASN A 113 -4.69 -27.54 -13.31
CA ASN A 113 -4.86 -28.98 -13.51
C ASN A 113 -5.90 -29.60 -12.56
N GLY A 114 -6.46 -28.84 -11.62
CA GLY A 114 -7.46 -29.29 -10.65
C GLY A 114 -6.91 -30.03 -9.43
N ASP A 115 -5.59 -30.13 -9.30
CA ASP A 115 -4.87 -30.81 -8.21
C ASP A 115 -3.91 -29.87 -7.46
N GLY A 116 -4.09 -28.55 -7.62
CA GLY A 116 -3.16 -27.55 -7.12
C GLY A 116 -1.91 -27.36 -7.98
N THR A 117 -1.80 -28.01 -9.14
CA THR A 117 -0.77 -27.69 -10.14
C THR A 117 -1.37 -26.95 -11.33
N GLY A 118 -0.52 -26.41 -12.20
CA GLY A 118 -0.94 -25.63 -13.34
C GLY A 118 0.24 -25.00 -14.09
N SER A 119 -0.10 -24.15 -15.05
CA SER A 119 0.85 -23.39 -15.86
C SER A 119 0.43 -21.93 -16.00
N ASP A 120 1.42 -21.06 -16.19
CA ASP A 120 1.23 -19.66 -16.58
C ASP A 120 1.68 -19.48 -18.02
N THR A 121 0.83 -18.89 -18.87
CA THR A 121 1.18 -18.42 -20.20
C THR A 121 1.28 -16.90 -20.19
N PHE A 122 2.41 -16.38 -20.66
CA PHE A 122 2.66 -14.94 -20.83
C PHE A 122 2.75 -14.60 -22.31
N ASP A 123 2.02 -13.57 -22.75
CA ASP A 123 2.05 -13.04 -24.12
C ASP A 123 2.33 -11.53 -24.08
N PHE A 124 3.55 -11.19 -24.50
CA PHE A 124 4.05 -9.83 -24.68
C PHE A 124 4.14 -9.44 -26.17
N SER A 125 3.52 -10.20 -27.08
CA SER A 125 3.55 -9.92 -28.53
C SER A 125 3.15 -8.48 -28.88
N PRO A 126 2.13 -7.88 -28.23
CA PRO A 126 1.75 -6.48 -28.50
C PRO A 126 2.86 -5.46 -28.23
N LEU A 127 3.83 -5.80 -27.38
CA LEU A 127 4.94 -4.93 -27.00
C LEU A 127 6.20 -5.14 -27.88
N GLY A 128 6.16 -6.07 -28.82
CA GLY A 128 7.32 -6.37 -29.68
C GLY A 128 8.53 -6.93 -28.90
N VAL A 129 8.27 -7.56 -27.75
CA VAL A 129 9.29 -8.18 -26.90
C VAL A 129 9.93 -9.36 -27.64
N SER A 130 11.26 -9.42 -27.66
CA SER A 130 11.99 -10.49 -28.36
C SER A 130 12.16 -11.75 -27.52
N SER A 131 12.20 -11.58 -26.20
CA SER A 131 12.39 -12.62 -25.20
C SER A 131 12.05 -12.05 -23.83
N PHE A 132 11.84 -12.91 -22.83
CA PHE A 132 11.64 -12.46 -21.45
C PHE A 132 12.31 -13.39 -20.47
N GLN A 133 12.77 -12.84 -19.36
CA GLN A 133 13.34 -13.61 -18.25
C GLN A 133 12.24 -13.90 -17.24
N VAL A 134 12.20 -15.14 -16.74
CA VAL A 134 11.33 -15.55 -15.65
C VAL A 134 12.19 -16.01 -14.50
N THR A 135 12.05 -15.33 -13.37
CA THR A 135 12.72 -15.67 -12.12
C THR A 135 11.67 -16.10 -11.11
N ASP A 136 11.79 -17.33 -10.60
CA ASP A 136 10.96 -17.84 -9.53
C ASP A 136 11.66 -17.65 -8.18
N TYR A 137 10.88 -17.34 -7.16
CA TYR A 137 11.35 -17.07 -5.81
C TYR A 137 10.66 -18.01 -4.81
N ASP A 138 11.40 -18.45 -3.80
CA ASP A 138 10.85 -19.15 -2.66
C ASP A 138 10.15 -18.19 -1.69
N SER A 139 9.59 -18.73 -0.60
CA SER A 139 8.85 -17.93 0.38
C SER A 139 9.69 -16.92 1.16
N ASN A 140 11.01 -17.04 1.10
CA ASN A 140 11.95 -16.11 1.73
C ASN A 140 12.46 -15.06 0.74
N GLY A 141 11.95 -15.06 -0.51
CA GLY A 141 12.39 -14.14 -1.55
C GLY A 141 13.74 -14.50 -2.17
N HIS A 142 14.23 -15.74 -2.00
CA HIS A 142 15.44 -16.18 -2.70
C HIS A 142 15.10 -16.71 -4.10
N PRO A 143 15.86 -16.34 -5.14
CA PRO A 143 15.64 -16.86 -6.47
C PRO A 143 16.00 -18.35 -6.52
N ILE A 144 15.03 -19.20 -6.85
CA ILE A 144 15.19 -20.67 -6.97
C ILE A 144 15.32 -21.13 -8.42
N SER A 145 14.87 -20.30 -9.37
CA SER A 145 14.91 -20.59 -10.80
C SER A 145 15.04 -19.28 -11.57
N SER A 146 15.79 -19.29 -12.68
CA SER A 146 15.86 -18.17 -13.62
C SER A 146 16.02 -18.72 -15.03
N THR A 147 15.02 -18.50 -15.88
CA THR A 147 14.99 -19.02 -17.25
C THR A 147 14.68 -17.90 -18.23
N THR A 148 15.36 -17.87 -19.37
CA THR A 148 15.01 -16.99 -20.49
C THR A 148 14.13 -17.75 -21.47
N ILE A 149 13.00 -17.17 -21.83
CA ILE A 149 12.13 -17.67 -22.88
C ILE A 149 12.39 -16.89 -24.16
N ASP A 150 12.71 -17.60 -25.23
CA ASP A 150 12.86 -17.02 -26.56
C ASP A 150 11.49 -16.74 -27.18
N GLY A 151 11.31 -15.53 -27.69
CA GLY A 151 10.05 -15.07 -28.28
C GLY A 151 9.15 -14.29 -27.32
N PRO A 152 8.08 -13.69 -27.86
CA PRO A 152 7.15 -12.88 -27.08
C PRO A 152 6.14 -13.68 -26.26
N VAL A 153 6.04 -15.00 -26.48
CA VAL A 153 5.05 -15.88 -25.84
C VAL A 153 5.74 -17.07 -25.23
N GLY A 154 5.41 -17.40 -23.99
CA GLY A 154 5.90 -18.59 -23.31
C GLY A 154 4.94 -19.14 -22.29
N GLU A 155 4.95 -20.46 -22.13
CA GLU A 155 4.24 -21.19 -21.10
C GLU A 155 5.24 -21.78 -20.11
N ILE A 156 4.94 -21.64 -18.81
CA ILE A 156 5.81 -22.08 -17.74
C ILE A 156 4.98 -22.73 -16.65
N ASP A 157 5.27 -23.99 -16.35
CA ASP A 157 4.65 -24.72 -15.26
C ASP A 157 4.93 -24.07 -13.91
N TRP A 158 4.02 -24.26 -12.96
CA TRP A 158 4.24 -23.85 -11.58
C TRP A 158 5.27 -24.74 -10.91
N LEU A 159 6.13 -24.16 -10.08
CA LEU A 159 7.09 -24.94 -9.30
C LEU A 159 6.39 -25.52 -8.07
N GLY A 160 6.20 -26.84 -8.08
CA GLY A 160 5.61 -27.58 -6.97
C GLY A 160 4.08 -27.64 -7.00
N GLN A 161 3.53 -28.44 -6.09
CA GLN A 161 2.09 -28.54 -5.89
C GLN A 161 1.67 -27.50 -4.87
N VAL A 162 0.64 -26.73 -5.19
CA VAL A 162 0.00 -25.81 -4.26
C VAL A 162 -0.63 -26.63 -3.12
N ILE A 163 -0.08 -26.53 -1.92
CA ILE A 163 -0.53 -27.28 -0.73
C ILE A 163 -1.91 -26.76 -0.31
N GLN A 164 -2.80 -27.63 0.18
CA GLN A 164 -4.10 -27.17 0.65
C GLN A 164 -3.93 -26.20 1.85
N CYS A 165 -4.52 -25.01 1.78
CA CYS A 165 -4.51 -24.07 2.90
C CYS A 165 -5.19 -24.67 4.13
N ALA A 166 -4.58 -24.51 5.30
CA ALA A 166 -5.23 -24.85 6.56
C ALA A 166 -6.44 -23.91 6.77
N PRO A 167 -7.64 -24.41 7.08
CA PRO A 167 -8.77 -23.56 7.44
C PRO A 167 -8.41 -22.65 8.63
N PRO A 168 -8.83 -21.37 8.63
CA PRO A 168 -9.79 -20.73 7.73
C PRO A 168 -9.17 -20.06 6.48
N SER A 169 -7.92 -20.39 6.12
CA SER A 169 -7.22 -19.75 5.00
C SER A 169 -7.69 -20.24 3.62
N TYR A 170 -7.49 -19.40 2.61
CA TYR A 170 -7.80 -19.68 1.21
C TYR A 170 -6.68 -19.21 0.29
N TRP A 171 -6.63 -19.76 -0.92
CA TRP A 171 -5.61 -19.41 -1.90
C TRP A 171 -5.94 -18.10 -2.61
N VAL A 172 -4.92 -17.26 -2.76
CA VAL A 172 -4.97 -16.06 -3.59
C VAL A 172 -3.93 -16.18 -4.69
N THR A 173 -4.34 -15.82 -5.91
CA THR A 173 -3.44 -15.58 -7.03
C THR A 173 -3.41 -14.10 -7.31
N TYR A 174 -2.21 -13.53 -7.34
CA TYR A 174 -1.97 -12.14 -7.67
C TYR A 174 -1.34 -12.02 -9.06
N GLY A 175 -1.71 -10.97 -9.79
CA GLY A 175 -1.05 -10.55 -11.01
C GLY A 175 -1.02 -9.02 -11.11
N GLY A 176 0.16 -8.46 -11.36
CA GLY A 176 0.33 -7.02 -11.46
C GLY A 176 1.53 -6.62 -12.31
N TRP A 177 1.46 -5.42 -12.89
CA TRP A 177 2.58 -4.78 -13.56
C TRP A 177 3.20 -3.73 -12.65
N PHE A 178 4.53 -3.70 -12.60
CA PHE A 178 5.27 -2.77 -11.74
C PHE A 178 6.47 -2.20 -12.47
N MET A 179 6.77 -0.93 -12.22
CA MET A 179 8.04 -0.34 -12.63
C MET A 179 9.11 -0.58 -11.56
N VAL A 180 10.13 -1.36 -11.88
CA VAL A 180 11.31 -1.60 -11.03
C VAL A 180 12.54 -1.06 -11.74
N ASN A 181 13.27 -0.15 -11.09
CA ASN A 181 14.46 0.51 -11.69
C ASN A 181 14.19 1.12 -13.08
N GLY A 182 12.99 1.71 -13.24
CA GLY A 182 12.56 2.33 -14.50
C GLY A 182 12.20 1.35 -15.62
N LYS A 183 12.18 0.04 -15.34
CA LYS A 183 11.77 -0.99 -16.29
C LYS A 183 10.47 -1.66 -15.86
N PRO A 184 9.62 -2.06 -16.80
CA PRO A 184 8.33 -2.63 -16.43
C PRO A 184 8.47 -4.15 -16.28
N HIS A 185 8.01 -4.68 -15.15
CA HIS A 185 8.02 -6.10 -14.78
C HIS A 185 6.60 -6.58 -14.53
N TYR A 186 6.31 -7.81 -14.94
CA TYR A 186 5.09 -8.49 -14.51
C TYR A 186 5.39 -9.38 -13.32
N VAL A 187 4.63 -9.23 -12.24
CA VAL A 187 4.78 -10.02 -11.03
C VAL A 187 3.52 -10.86 -10.85
N THR A 188 3.71 -12.14 -10.60
CA THR A 188 2.65 -13.04 -10.16
C THR A 188 3.11 -13.81 -8.96
N TRP A 189 2.23 -13.98 -7.99
CA TRP A 189 2.51 -14.79 -6.81
C TRP A 189 1.25 -15.47 -6.33
N ARG A 190 1.44 -16.50 -5.51
CA ARG A 190 0.37 -17.28 -4.92
C ARG A 190 0.67 -17.45 -3.44
N ARG A 191 -0.36 -17.30 -2.60
CA ARG A 191 -0.23 -17.57 -1.16
C ARG A 191 -1.52 -17.98 -0.49
N CYS A 192 -1.41 -18.70 0.62
CA CYS A 192 -2.51 -18.86 1.56
C CYS A 192 -2.71 -17.61 2.40
N VAL A 193 -3.92 -17.03 2.36
CA VAL A 193 -4.29 -15.88 3.19
C VAL A 193 -5.46 -16.22 4.10
N THR A 194 -5.52 -15.58 5.27
CA THR A 194 -6.73 -15.58 6.11
C THR A 194 -7.66 -14.45 5.67
N LEU A 195 -8.90 -14.43 6.18
CA LEU A 195 -9.81 -13.31 5.94
C LEU A 195 -9.35 -11.99 6.59
N ALA A 196 -8.44 -12.04 7.58
CA ALA A 196 -7.96 -10.87 8.29
C ALA A 196 -6.65 -10.30 7.70
N SER A 197 -5.91 -11.09 6.91
CA SER A 197 -4.65 -10.65 6.30
C SER A 197 -4.88 -9.90 4.99
N ASP A 198 -4.10 -8.86 4.74
CA ASP A 198 -4.09 -8.14 3.46
C ASP A 198 -3.77 -9.10 2.31
N PRO A 199 -4.63 -9.35 1.32
CA PRO A 199 -4.33 -10.28 0.25
C PRO A 199 -3.45 -9.70 -0.87
N THR A 200 -2.82 -8.53 -0.69
CA THR A 200 -1.79 -7.96 -1.58
C THR A 200 -0.42 -7.72 -0.91
N GLY A 201 -0.38 -7.67 0.43
CA GLY A 201 0.85 -7.36 1.20
C GLY A 201 1.90 -8.48 1.26
N GLY A 202 3.05 -8.18 1.90
CA GLY A 202 4.27 -9.00 1.95
C GLY A 202 4.12 -10.43 2.48
N GLY A 203 4.96 -11.34 1.97
CA GLY A 203 4.93 -12.79 2.20
C GLY A 203 4.28 -13.55 1.04
N TYR A 204 4.93 -14.57 0.51
CA TYR A 204 4.38 -15.40 -0.57
C TYR A 204 4.82 -16.84 -0.36
N ASP A 205 3.99 -17.82 -0.72
CA ASP A 205 4.45 -19.22 -0.75
C ASP A 205 5.29 -19.45 -2.01
N TYR A 206 4.98 -18.69 -3.06
CA TYR A 206 5.62 -18.75 -4.35
C TYR A 206 5.44 -17.40 -5.07
N ALA A 207 6.54 -16.81 -5.54
CA ALA A 207 6.50 -15.62 -6.39
C ALA A 207 7.29 -15.82 -7.68
N ARG A 208 6.87 -15.12 -8.72
CA ARG A 208 7.46 -15.13 -10.05
C ARG A 208 7.52 -13.72 -10.58
N VAL A 209 8.73 -13.31 -10.98
CA VAL A 209 8.98 -12.04 -11.67
C VAL A 209 9.29 -12.33 -13.12
N VAL A 210 8.51 -11.74 -14.02
CA VAL A 210 8.65 -11.85 -15.46
C VAL A 210 9.13 -10.49 -15.99
N SER A 211 10.33 -10.51 -16.55
CA SER A 211 11.05 -9.32 -17.03
C SER A 211 11.14 -9.34 -18.56
N PRO A 212 10.20 -8.68 -19.26
CA PRO A 212 10.26 -8.57 -20.71
C PRO A 212 11.50 -7.80 -21.19
N ILE A 213 12.13 -8.29 -22.27
CA ILE A 213 13.27 -7.65 -22.90
C ILE A 213 12.77 -6.87 -24.11
N PHE A 214 12.69 -5.54 -23.94
CA PHE A 214 12.23 -4.63 -24.97
C PHE A 214 13.34 -4.31 -25.98
N LEU A 215 12.92 -4.02 -27.21
CA LEU A 215 13.77 -3.29 -28.13
C LEU A 215 13.99 -1.86 -27.59
N PRO A 216 15.16 -1.25 -27.81
CA PRO A 216 15.42 0.12 -27.38
C PRO A 216 14.31 1.08 -27.83
N GLY A 217 13.65 1.75 -26.88
CA GLY A 217 12.58 2.72 -27.14
C GLY A 217 11.18 2.15 -27.34
N ALA A 218 10.97 0.84 -27.15
CA ALA A 218 9.66 0.17 -27.28
C ALA A 218 8.95 -0.08 -25.93
N GLU A 219 9.43 0.51 -24.85
CA GLU A 219 8.84 0.33 -23.51
C GLU A 219 7.46 0.99 -23.45
N PRO A 220 6.41 0.26 -23.04
CA PRO A 220 5.08 0.82 -22.90
C PRO A 220 5.04 1.89 -21.81
N PHE A 221 4.17 2.88 -21.97
CA PHE A 221 3.93 3.92 -20.97
C PHE A 221 2.51 3.81 -20.44
N GLY A 222 2.37 3.77 -19.11
CA GLY A 222 1.07 3.87 -18.43
C GLY A 222 0.18 2.64 -18.51
N LEU A 223 -0.37 2.25 -17.37
CA LEU A 223 -1.41 1.24 -17.22
C LEU A 223 -2.75 1.96 -16.97
N ASP A 224 -3.72 1.80 -17.86
CA ASP A 224 -5.09 2.34 -17.70
C ASP A 224 -5.89 1.44 -16.78
N SER A 225 -5.95 0.16 -17.12
CA SER A 225 -6.78 -0.81 -16.41
C SER A 225 -6.23 -2.24 -16.51
N ILE A 226 -6.73 -3.09 -15.62
CA ILE A 226 -6.52 -4.54 -15.64
C ILE A 226 -7.87 -5.22 -15.88
N GLU A 227 -7.94 -6.04 -16.92
CA GLU A 227 -9.07 -6.90 -17.19
C GLU A 227 -8.82 -8.30 -16.63
N VAL A 228 -9.70 -8.76 -15.74
CA VAL A 228 -9.70 -10.12 -15.21
C VAL A 228 -10.90 -10.85 -15.77
N SER A 229 -10.68 -12.00 -16.41
CA SER A 229 -11.74 -12.86 -16.94
C SER A 229 -11.46 -14.32 -16.62
N SER A 230 -12.49 -15.15 -16.62
CA SER A 230 -12.35 -16.57 -16.31
C SER A 230 -13.41 -17.42 -16.98
N ASN A 231 -13.09 -18.70 -17.23
CA ASN A 231 -14.05 -19.71 -17.70
C ASN A 231 -14.80 -20.42 -16.55
N LEU A 232 -14.48 -20.08 -15.31
CA LEU A 232 -15.18 -20.54 -14.10
C LEU A 232 -16.55 -19.85 -14.00
N PRO A 233 -17.54 -20.41 -13.29
CA PRO A 233 -18.87 -19.78 -13.16
C PRO A 233 -18.86 -18.47 -12.35
N GLU A 234 -17.92 -18.34 -11.42
CA GLU A 234 -17.67 -17.14 -10.62
C GLU A 234 -16.22 -17.11 -10.11
N PHE A 235 -15.73 -15.92 -9.77
CA PHE A 235 -14.53 -15.70 -8.96
C PHE A 235 -14.72 -14.46 -8.08
N THR A 236 -13.82 -14.23 -7.13
CA THR A 236 -13.82 -13.00 -6.31
C THR A 236 -12.50 -12.29 -6.49
N VAL A 237 -12.51 -11.02 -6.90
CA VAL A 237 -11.35 -10.14 -6.73
C VAL A 237 -11.30 -9.80 -5.24
N VAL A 238 -10.26 -10.19 -4.54
CA VAL A 238 -10.16 -10.00 -3.08
C VAL A 238 -9.45 -8.71 -2.71
N ALA A 239 -8.67 -8.17 -3.63
CA ALA A 239 -8.10 -6.83 -3.56
C ALA A 239 -7.59 -6.37 -4.93
N SER A 240 -7.39 -5.07 -5.04
CA SER A 240 -6.72 -4.44 -6.18
C SER A 240 -5.95 -3.24 -5.66
N GLU A 241 -4.76 -3.01 -6.21
CA GLU A 241 -3.87 -1.98 -5.70
C GLU A 241 -3.30 -1.12 -6.82
N LEU A 242 -2.98 0.11 -6.44
CA LEU A 242 -2.30 1.09 -7.26
C LEU A 242 -0.86 1.21 -6.79
N ALA A 243 0.12 1.04 -7.67
CA ALA A 243 1.54 1.03 -7.27
C ALA A 243 2.17 2.44 -7.23
N THR A 244 1.44 3.46 -6.78
CA THR A 244 1.95 4.84 -6.84
C THR A 244 3.17 4.99 -5.93
N PHE A 245 4.21 5.67 -6.44
CA PHE A 245 5.51 5.84 -5.77
C PHE A 245 6.30 4.53 -5.54
N GLY A 246 5.95 3.46 -6.26
CA GLY A 246 6.56 2.13 -6.05
C GLY A 246 6.05 1.42 -4.80
N ALA A 247 4.95 1.91 -4.21
CA ALA A 247 4.30 1.33 -3.05
C ALA A 247 2.85 0.96 -3.38
N ALA A 248 2.40 -0.19 -2.87
CA ALA A 248 1.01 -0.60 -3.02
C ALA A 248 0.09 0.34 -2.25
N SER A 249 -0.92 0.88 -2.94
CA SER A 249 -1.89 1.82 -2.39
C SER A 249 -3.31 1.33 -2.62
N ASN A 250 -4.16 1.41 -1.59
CA ASN A 250 -5.54 0.95 -1.59
C ASN A 250 -6.46 2.01 -0.95
N GLY A 251 -7.66 2.21 -1.46
CA GLY A 251 -8.63 3.11 -0.84
C GLY A 251 -9.26 2.52 0.42
N LEU A 252 -9.50 3.38 1.41
CA LEU A 252 -10.19 3.07 2.66
C LEU A 252 -11.63 3.60 2.62
N GLY A 253 -12.56 2.85 3.22
CA GLY A 253 -13.96 3.23 3.26
C GLY A 253 -14.58 3.29 1.86
N GLN A 254 -15.13 4.44 1.50
CA GLN A 254 -15.70 4.73 0.18
C GLN A 254 -14.79 5.61 -0.68
N ALA A 255 -13.58 5.90 -0.21
CA ALA A 255 -12.66 6.76 -0.95
C ALA A 255 -12.26 6.14 -2.29
N HIS A 256 -12.11 6.98 -3.32
CA HIS A 256 -11.55 6.55 -4.59
C HIS A 256 -10.12 7.07 -4.71
N ILE A 257 -9.23 6.22 -5.20
CA ILE A 257 -7.82 6.56 -5.40
C ILE A 257 -7.47 6.60 -6.88
N SER A 258 -6.58 7.52 -7.26
CA SER A 258 -6.05 7.62 -8.62
C SER A 258 -4.67 8.25 -8.63
N GLU A 259 -3.81 7.82 -9.54
CA GLU A 259 -2.55 8.50 -9.80
C GLU A 259 -2.81 9.68 -10.75
N GLN A 260 -2.30 10.85 -10.38
CA GLN A 260 -2.37 12.05 -11.21
C GLN A 260 -0.99 12.68 -11.36
N CYS A 261 -0.81 13.36 -12.49
CA CYS A 261 0.40 14.11 -12.76
C CYS A 261 0.12 15.61 -12.69
N ALA A 262 0.97 16.34 -11.98
CA ALA A 262 0.92 17.80 -11.91
C ALA A 262 1.41 18.48 -13.21
N SER A 263 2.09 17.73 -14.09
CA SER A 263 2.74 18.27 -15.28
C SER A 263 1.74 18.55 -16.41
N SER A 264 1.83 19.77 -16.96
CA SER A 264 1.10 20.17 -18.17
C SER A 264 1.64 19.51 -19.46
N THR A 265 2.79 18.84 -19.41
CA THR A 265 3.46 18.26 -20.59
C THR A 265 3.13 16.77 -20.82
N GLY A 266 2.42 16.13 -19.89
CA GLY A 266 2.01 14.72 -19.99
C GLY A 266 3.11 13.70 -19.65
N VAL A 267 4.33 14.14 -19.33
CA VAL A 267 5.42 13.30 -18.80
C VAL A 267 5.56 13.58 -17.31
N CYS A 268 5.61 12.53 -16.49
CA CYS A 268 5.59 12.65 -15.03
C CYS A 268 6.92 12.20 -14.44
N THR A 269 7.72 13.16 -13.96
CA THR A 269 8.84 12.84 -13.06
C THR A 269 8.29 12.30 -11.73
N PRO A 270 9.07 11.52 -10.95
CA PRO A 270 8.64 11.07 -9.62
C PRO A 270 8.14 12.23 -8.73
N ASP A 271 8.77 13.40 -8.83
CA ASP A 271 8.46 14.58 -8.01
C ASP A 271 7.15 15.30 -8.40
N GLU A 272 6.63 15.07 -9.60
CA GLU A 272 5.41 15.71 -10.12
C GLU A 272 4.17 14.83 -9.97
N ARG A 273 4.32 13.63 -9.40
CA ARG A 273 3.24 12.64 -9.23
C ARG A 273 2.53 12.81 -7.91
N LYS A 274 1.25 12.44 -7.94
CA LYS A 274 0.35 12.53 -6.81
C LYS A 274 -0.58 11.34 -6.77
N LEU A 275 -0.78 10.79 -5.59
CA LEU A 275 -1.88 9.90 -5.30
C LEU A 275 -3.05 10.75 -4.79
N VAL A 276 -4.07 10.90 -5.62
CA VAL A 276 -5.26 11.68 -5.30
C VAL A 276 -6.33 10.76 -4.74
N VAL A 277 -6.86 11.16 -3.58
CA VAL A 277 -7.89 10.44 -2.83
C VAL A 277 -9.13 11.32 -2.75
N ASN A 278 -10.23 10.89 -3.35
CA ASN A 278 -11.49 11.64 -3.37
C ASN A 278 -12.66 10.79 -2.86
N ASN A 279 -13.89 11.34 -2.94
CA ASN A 279 -15.10 10.74 -2.36
C ASN A 279 -14.98 10.55 -0.84
N ILE A 280 -14.39 11.53 -0.17
CA ILE A 280 -14.23 11.52 1.28
C ILE A 280 -15.56 11.90 1.94
N GLY A 281 -16.10 10.99 2.74
CA GLY A 281 -17.27 11.22 3.55
C GLY A 281 -16.96 11.99 4.83
N SER A 282 -18.01 12.42 5.53
CA SER A 282 -17.88 13.14 6.80
C SER A 282 -17.58 12.24 8.00
N SER A 283 -17.48 10.92 7.80
CA SER A 283 -17.36 9.94 8.88
C SER A 283 -15.93 9.83 9.45
N GLY A 284 -14.93 10.29 8.71
CA GLY A 284 -13.51 10.14 9.06
C GLY A 284 -12.94 8.75 8.81
N HIS A 285 -13.64 7.86 8.12
CA HIS A 285 -13.15 6.52 7.77
C HIS A 285 -12.64 6.41 6.33
N ASP A 286 -12.87 7.44 5.51
CA ASP A 286 -12.54 7.43 4.10
C ASP A 286 -11.11 7.96 3.90
N GLY A 287 -10.32 7.27 3.09
CA GLY A 287 -8.90 7.56 2.99
C GLY A 287 -8.11 6.62 2.08
N VAL A 288 -6.84 6.43 2.41
CA VAL A 288 -5.92 5.57 1.67
C VAL A 288 -5.01 4.82 2.63
N ALA A 289 -4.74 3.56 2.34
CA ALA A 289 -3.69 2.74 2.93
C ALA A 289 -2.54 2.62 1.93
N ILE A 290 -1.31 2.78 2.40
CA ILE A 290 -0.11 2.59 1.59
C ILE A 290 0.82 1.64 2.31
N ASP A 291 1.21 0.57 1.63
CA ASP A 291 2.15 -0.42 2.15
C ASP A 291 3.58 0.08 2.02
N LEU A 292 4.31 -0.01 3.12
CA LEU A 292 5.68 0.40 3.25
C LEU A 292 6.62 -0.77 3.00
N PRO A 293 7.78 -0.55 2.38
CA PRO A 293 8.80 -1.57 2.28
C PRO A 293 9.35 -1.93 3.67
N ASP A 294 9.99 -3.11 3.76
CA ASP A 294 10.34 -3.78 5.01
C ASP A 294 11.24 -3.00 5.98
N ASN A 295 11.77 -1.83 5.62
CA ASN A 295 12.50 -0.95 6.54
C ASN A 295 12.45 0.53 6.11
N GLY A 296 11.43 0.93 5.36
CA GLY A 296 11.35 2.28 4.82
C GLY A 296 10.52 3.22 5.67
N GLY A 297 11.16 4.29 6.14
CA GLY A 297 10.43 5.50 6.46
C GLY A 297 9.75 6.07 5.22
N VAL A 298 8.57 6.64 5.36
CA VAL A 298 7.97 7.40 4.26
C VAL A 298 8.01 8.86 4.62
N GLN A 299 8.63 9.64 3.73
CA GLN A 299 8.34 11.05 3.65
C GLN A 299 7.34 11.28 2.55
N TRP A 300 6.12 11.70 2.90
CA TRP A 300 5.17 12.19 1.93
C TRP A 300 4.77 13.61 2.21
N ARG A 301 4.20 14.27 1.20
CA ARG A 301 3.72 15.64 1.24
C ARG A 301 2.22 15.65 0.99
N ARG A 302 1.42 16.09 1.94
CA ARG A 302 -0.03 16.25 1.71
C ARG A 302 -0.33 17.66 1.22
N ARG A 303 -0.90 17.80 0.01
CA ARG A 303 -1.39 19.09 -0.50
C ARG A 303 -2.82 19.34 -0.04
N ASP A 304 -2.96 19.49 1.27
CA ASP A 304 -4.16 20.06 1.86
C ASP A 304 -3.78 21.36 2.56
N THR A 305 -4.65 22.35 2.47
CA THR A 305 -4.74 23.29 3.58
C THR A 305 -5.30 22.49 4.74
N CYS A 306 -4.46 21.96 5.61
CA CYS A 306 -4.94 21.34 6.84
C CYS A 306 -5.98 22.28 7.48
N CYS A 307 -7.19 21.76 7.63
CA CYS A 307 -8.31 22.40 8.32
C CYS A 307 -8.81 23.71 7.65
N PRO A 308 -9.32 23.70 6.40
CA PRO A 308 -9.88 24.92 5.80
C PRO A 308 -11.17 25.35 6.50
N SER A 309 -11.81 24.44 7.24
CA SER A 309 -13.06 24.63 7.95
C SER A 309 -13.00 24.04 9.39
N PRO A 310 -13.77 24.58 10.34
CA PRO A 310 -13.99 23.95 11.63
C PRO A 310 -14.54 22.53 11.48
N GLY A 311 -13.96 21.55 12.20
CA GLY A 311 -14.41 20.14 12.19
C GLY A 311 -13.69 19.23 11.20
N HIS A 312 -12.78 19.75 10.37
CA HIS A 312 -11.86 18.91 9.58
C HIS A 312 -10.91 18.16 10.51
N THR A 313 -10.67 16.88 10.26
CA THR A 313 -9.66 16.11 11.00
C THR A 313 -9.00 15.15 10.04
N THR A 314 -7.67 15.14 10.04
CA THR A 314 -6.88 14.11 9.36
C THR A 314 -6.27 13.19 10.40
N LEU A 315 -6.44 11.89 10.18
CA LEU A 315 -5.90 10.83 11.03
C LEU A 315 -4.93 10.01 10.18
N THR A 316 -3.70 9.87 10.66
CA THR A 316 -2.70 8.97 10.09
C THR A 316 -2.42 7.86 11.10
N ARG A 317 -2.63 6.60 10.73
CA ARG A 317 -2.25 5.44 11.54
C ARG A 317 -1.04 4.76 10.94
N LEU A 318 -0.15 4.33 11.81
CA LEU A 318 0.95 3.43 11.49
C LEU A 318 0.58 2.03 11.97
N ILE A 319 0.71 1.04 11.10
CA ILE A 319 0.35 -0.35 11.37
C ILE A 319 1.58 -1.23 11.10
N ASP A 320 1.89 -2.17 11.99
CA ASP A 320 3.00 -3.11 11.85
C ASP A 320 2.67 -4.32 10.93
N ASP A 321 3.63 -5.23 10.79
CA ASP A 321 3.53 -6.46 10.01
C ASP A 321 2.49 -7.45 10.52
N THR A 322 2.11 -7.35 11.80
CA THR A 322 1.06 -8.17 12.42
C THR A 322 -0.33 -7.56 12.25
N GLY A 323 -0.44 -6.36 11.68
CA GLY A 323 -1.69 -5.62 11.55
C GLY A 323 -2.06 -4.84 12.81
N HIS A 324 -1.13 -4.65 13.75
CA HIS A 324 -1.37 -3.89 14.97
C HIS A 324 -1.01 -2.41 14.77
N GLU A 325 -1.88 -1.52 15.26
CA GLU A 325 -1.60 -0.09 15.30
C GLU A 325 -0.42 0.20 16.24
N ILE A 326 0.59 0.91 15.74
CA ILE A 326 1.77 1.30 16.53
C ILE A 326 1.72 2.76 16.98
N ALA A 327 1.14 3.63 16.16
CA ALA A 327 1.03 5.03 16.48
C ALA A 327 -0.08 5.67 15.64
N THR A 328 -0.68 6.70 16.22
CA THR A 328 -1.66 7.53 15.54
C THR A 328 -1.24 8.99 15.60
N LEU A 329 -1.28 9.68 14.45
CA LEU A 329 -1.14 11.12 14.35
C LEU A 329 -2.48 11.75 13.93
N THR A 330 -2.97 12.69 14.71
CA THR A 330 -4.21 13.43 14.43
C THR A 330 -3.91 14.90 14.23
N GLU A 331 -4.32 15.45 13.09
CA GLU A 331 -4.28 16.89 12.81
C GLU A 331 -5.71 17.45 12.84
N SER A 332 -5.94 18.49 13.65
CA SER A 332 -7.27 19.10 13.84
C SER A 332 -7.18 20.62 14.05
N PRO A 333 -8.21 21.41 13.70
CA PRO A 333 -8.17 22.86 13.89
C PRO A 333 -8.17 23.23 15.38
N ASN A 334 -7.28 24.15 15.76
CA ASN A 334 -7.18 24.63 17.14
C ASN A 334 -8.12 25.82 17.43
N GLY A 335 -9.39 25.72 17.03
CA GLY A 335 -10.39 26.79 17.20
C GLY A 335 -10.14 28.09 16.40
N SER A 336 -8.96 28.26 15.79
CA SER A 336 -8.61 29.36 14.89
C SER A 336 -8.42 28.89 13.44
N LEU A 337 -8.47 29.83 12.49
CA LEU A 337 -8.22 29.53 11.07
C LEU A 337 -6.72 29.46 10.74
N THR A 338 -5.82 29.79 11.67
CA THR A 338 -4.37 29.91 11.43
C THR A 338 -3.53 28.90 12.19
N GLU A 339 -4.13 28.20 13.15
CA GLU A 339 -3.45 27.22 14.00
C GLU A 339 -4.13 25.86 13.93
N GLN A 340 -3.38 24.84 14.32
CA GLN A 340 -3.86 23.48 14.43
C GLN A 340 -3.23 22.75 15.62
N ASN A 341 -3.94 21.73 16.08
CA ASN A 341 -3.46 20.78 17.06
C ASN A 341 -2.99 19.53 16.33
N VAL A 342 -1.79 19.09 16.68
CA VAL A 342 -1.22 17.82 16.24
C VAL A 342 -1.07 16.94 17.46
N THR A 343 -1.79 15.84 17.44
CA THR A 343 -1.82 14.88 18.53
C THR A 343 -1.17 13.58 18.08
N CYS A 344 -0.13 13.15 18.78
CA CYS A 344 0.47 11.85 18.59
C CYS A 344 0.05 10.93 19.74
N ASP A 345 -0.37 9.71 19.44
CA ASP A 345 -0.74 8.67 20.41
C ASP A 345 0.06 7.39 20.17
N PHE A 346 0.75 6.93 21.23
CA PHE A 346 1.49 5.67 21.31
C PHE A 346 0.86 4.71 22.32
N SER A 347 -0.42 4.91 22.71
CA SER A 347 -1.10 4.10 23.71
C SER A 347 -1.07 2.60 23.42
N ALA A 348 -1.08 2.20 22.14
CA ALA A 348 -0.98 0.81 21.70
C ALA A 348 0.36 0.13 22.04
N LEU A 349 1.43 0.90 22.26
CA LEU A 349 2.78 0.39 22.52
C LEU A 349 3.12 0.24 24.00
N GLY A 350 2.26 0.72 24.91
CA GLY A 350 2.55 0.65 26.35
C GLY A 350 3.76 1.48 26.79
N VAL A 351 4.03 2.59 26.09
CA VAL A 351 5.16 3.50 26.38
C VAL A 351 5.12 4.07 27.81
N SER A 352 6.29 4.40 28.36
CA SER A 352 6.41 5.04 29.68
C SER A 352 6.27 6.56 29.64
N GLY A 353 6.27 7.15 28.44
CA GLY A 353 6.13 8.58 28.20
C GLY A 353 6.28 8.91 26.72
N VAL A 354 6.19 10.19 26.39
CA VAL A 354 6.48 10.71 25.04
C VAL A 354 7.53 11.82 25.11
N GLY A 355 8.57 11.70 24.30
CA GLY A 355 9.53 12.77 24.04
C GLY A 355 9.09 13.60 22.84
N VAL A 356 9.30 14.91 22.90
CA VAL A 356 9.05 15.84 21.79
C VAL A 356 10.36 16.51 21.43
N ARG A 357 10.92 16.13 20.27
CA ARG A 357 12.19 16.63 19.74
C ARG A 357 11.92 17.65 18.62
N CYS A 358 12.22 18.91 18.87
CA CYS A 358 12.13 19.96 17.84
C CYS A 358 13.46 20.09 17.11
N LEU A 359 13.41 20.09 15.78
CA LEU A 359 14.55 20.11 14.87
C LEU A 359 14.51 21.34 13.96
N ASP A 360 15.68 21.85 13.58
CA ASP A 360 15.81 22.86 12.53
C ASP A 360 15.82 22.25 11.12
N GLU A 361 16.04 23.08 10.08
CA GLU A 361 16.04 22.63 8.67
C GLU A 361 17.15 21.63 8.33
N ASN A 362 18.22 21.59 9.13
CA ASN A 362 19.35 20.67 8.97
C ASN A 362 19.19 19.41 9.84
N GLY A 363 18.06 19.25 10.53
CA GLY A 363 17.82 18.14 11.44
C GLY A 363 18.53 18.30 12.80
N VAL A 364 19.05 19.48 13.13
CA VAL A 364 19.70 19.73 14.42
C VAL A 364 18.64 19.95 15.48
N GLN A 365 18.78 19.26 16.61
CA GLN A 365 17.89 19.44 17.76
C GLN A 365 18.04 20.83 18.39
N ILE A 366 16.96 21.59 18.38
CA ILE A 366 16.87 22.91 19.03
C ILE A 366 16.14 22.86 20.38
N ALA A 367 15.28 21.85 20.60
CA ALA A 367 14.65 21.58 21.87
C ALA A 367 14.28 20.09 22.01
N TYR A 368 14.29 19.60 23.25
CA TYR A 368 13.79 18.27 23.59
C TYR A 368 13.13 18.31 24.98
N LEU A 369 11.88 17.86 25.06
CA LEU A 369 11.13 17.77 26.30
C LEU A 369 10.49 16.39 26.43
N GLU A 370 10.51 15.83 27.63
CA GLU A 370 9.88 14.55 27.95
C GLU A 370 8.62 14.75 28.78
N TYR A 371 7.59 13.99 28.43
CA TYR A 371 6.31 13.95 29.13
C TYR A 371 6.12 12.54 29.68
N PRO A 372 6.58 12.28 30.92
CA PRO A 372 6.47 10.96 31.53
C PRO A 372 5.00 10.66 31.87
N LEU A 373 4.64 9.37 31.84
CA LEU A 373 3.30 8.85 32.17
C LEU A 373 2.17 9.29 31.23
N THR A 374 2.50 9.92 30.10
CA THR A 374 1.55 10.20 29.01
C THR A 374 1.87 9.31 27.83
N THR A 375 0.85 8.70 27.24
CA THR A 375 0.96 7.97 25.96
C THR A 375 0.54 8.81 24.77
N THR A 376 -0.13 9.93 25.04
CA THR A 376 -0.67 10.84 24.03
C THR A 376 -0.16 12.25 24.30
N ILE A 377 0.28 12.96 23.26
CA ILE A 377 0.79 14.31 23.36
C ILE A 377 0.19 15.20 22.28
N THR A 378 -0.23 16.41 22.66
CA THR A 378 -0.75 17.41 21.72
C THR A 378 0.16 18.63 21.72
N VAL A 379 0.62 19.00 20.53
CA VAL A 379 1.32 20.26 20.26
C VAL A 379 0.44 21.15 19.40
N ALA A 380 0.54 22.46 19.56
CA ALA A 380 -0.12 23.41 18.67
C ALA A 380 0.92 24.06 17.74
N SER A 381 0.55 24.24 16.48
CA SER A 381 1.39 24.88 15.48
C SER A 381 0.59 25.87 14.65
N PRO A 382 1.26 26.85 14.03
CA PRO A 382 0.74 27.50 12.83
C PRO A 382 0.44 26.46 11.75
N LYS A 383 -0.53 26.76 10.89
CA LYS A 383 -0.77 25.98 9.66
C LYS A 383 0.40 26.18 8.70
N CYS A 384 0.71 25.13 7.94
CA CYS A 384 1.72 25.21 6.91
C CYS A 384 1.28 26.22 5.84
N PRO A 385 2.14 27.17 5.41
CA PRO A 385 1.78 28.16 4.43
C PRO A 385 1.31 27.54 3.11
N PRO A 386 0.42 28.20 2.34
CA PRO A 386 0.02 27.71 1.02
C PRO A 386 1.23 27.42 0.13
N GLY A 387 1.28 26.22 -0.44
CA GLY A 387 2.39 25.77 -1.30
C GLY A 387 3.55 25.10 -0.54
N MET A 388 3.51 25.11 0.80
CA MET A 388 4.38 24.30 1.65
C MET A 388 3.67 22.99 2.02
N TYR A 389 4.45 22.01 2.48
CA TYR A 389 3.98 20.65 2.66
C TYR A 389 4.19 20.16 4.08
N TRP A 390 3.22 19.37 4.56
CA TRP A 390 3.39 18.54 5.75
C TRP A 390 4.16 17.28 5.37
N GLY A 391 5.33 17.11 5.99
CA GLY A 391 6.10 15.88 5.97
C GLY A 391 5.73 15.02 7.17
N LEU A 392 5.44 13.76 6.91
CA LEU A 392 5.52 12.69 7.90
C LEU A 392 6.85 11.96 7.70
N ARG A 393 7.46 11.41 8.75
CA ARG A 393 8.62 10.51 8.65
C ARG A 393 8.40 9.34 9.60
N ASN A 394 8.75 8.14 9.16
CA ASN A 394 8.67 6.91 9.94
C ASN A 394 10.07 6.26 9.97
N PRO A 395 10.30 5.24 10.81
CA PRO A 395 11.02 5.21 12.09
C PRO A 395 12.55 5.53 12.01
N PRO A 396 13.25 5.64 13.18
CA PRO A 396 12.83 5.19 14.51
C PRO A 396 11.80 6.09 15.21
N ASN A 397 11.63 7.34 14.78
CA ASN A 397 10.68 8.29 15.36
C ASN A 397 9.62 8.76 14.36
N LEU A 398 8.44 9.12 14.86
CA LEU A 398 7.39 9.72 14.05
C LEU A 398 7.68 11.22 13.88
N GLY A 399 8.26 11.57 12.74
CA GLY A 399 8.49 12.96 12.35
C GLY A 399 7.23 13.58 11.77
N TRP A 400 6.95 14.82 12.16
CA TRP A 400 5.89 15.64 11.61
C TRP A 400 6.41 17.08 11.47
N GLY A 401 6.26 17.70 10.30
CA GLY A 401 6.79 19.04 10.10
C GLY A 401 6.26 19.73 8.85
N CYS A 402 6.26 21.06 8.87
CA CYS A 402 6.05 21.86 7.67
C CYS A 402 7.42 22.16 7.08
N MET A 403 7.58 22.19 5.75
CA MET A 403 8.83 22.66 5.11
C MET A 403 9.00 24.20 5.22
N HIS A 404 8.72 24.74 6.41
CA HIS A 404 8.81 26.13 6.78
C HIS A 404 8.97 26.22 8.30
N TYR A 405 9.75 27.20 8.76
CA TYR A 405 9.92 27.46 10.18
C TYR A 405 8.57 27.79 10.85
N MET A 406 8.34 27.21 12.02
CA MET A 406 7.15 27.39 12.83
C MET A 406 7.51 27.59 14.30
N ASP A 407 6.63 28.34 14.98
CA ASP A 407 6.66 28.49 16.43
C ASP A 407 5.77 27.42 17.04
N LEU A 408 6.38 26.34 17.53
CA LEU A 408 5.64 25.21 18.09
C LEU A 408 5.28 25.48 19.54
N VAL A 409 4.01 25.33 19.91
CA VAL A 409 3.55 25.44 21.30
C VAL A 409 3.40 24.05 21.88
N LEU A 410 4.25 23.75 22.86
CA LEU A 410 4.30 22.49 23.58
C LEU A 410 3.26 22.44 24.71
N PRO A 411 2.91 21.24 25.20
CA PRO A 411 2.09 21.08 26.39
C PRO A 411 2.62 21.91 27.56
N GLY A 412 1.72 22.61 28.26
CA GLY A 412 2.08 23.58 29.29
C GLY A 412 2.31 25.01 28.77
N GLY A 413 2.23 25.23 27.45
CA GLY A 413 2.25 26.55 26.83
C GLY A 413 3.64 27.08 26.45
N THR A 414 4.68 26.25 26.56
CA THR A 414 6.05 26.62 26.15
C THR A 414 6.14 26.73 24.63
N THR A 415 6.53 27.90 24.12
CA THR A 415 6.76 28.10 22.69
C THR A 415 8.23 27.83 22.33
N VAL A 416 8.46 27.00 21.31
CA VAL A 416 9.77 26.71 20.71
C VAL A 416 9.82 27.32 19.31
N PRO A 417 10.45 28.50 19.15
CA PRO A 417 10.56 29.15 17.85
C PRO A 417 11.57 28.46 16.93
N GLY A 418 11.43 28.68 15.62
CA GLY A 418 12.39 28.17 14.63
C GLY A 418 12.37 26.65 14.46
N THR A 419 11.28 25.99 14.85
CA THR A 419 11.10 24.55 14.60
C THR A 419 10.80 24.35 13.11
N PHE A 420 11.54 23.48 12.43
CA PHE A 420 11.25 23.06 11.06
C PHE A 420 10.51 21.72 11.06
N MET A 421 10.92 20.81 11.93
CA MET A 421 10.30 19.49 12.11
C MET A 421 10.19 19.18 13.60
N VAL A 422 9.18 18.44 14.00
CA VAL A 422 9.09 17.84 15.33
C VAL A 422 9.02 16.34 15.20
N GLU A 423 9.74 15.64 16.05
CA GLU A 423 9.69 14.19 16.15
C GLU A 423 9.11 13.79 17.50
N PHE A 424 8.14 12.89 17.45
CA PHE A 424 7.56 12.25 18.62
C PHE A 424 8.31 10.96 18.91
N VAL A 425 8.88 10.87 20.11
CA VAL A 425 9.71 9.76 20.57
C VAL A 425 8.93 8.95 21.59
N ALA A 426 8.67 7.68 21.29
CA ALA A 426 8.06 6.74 22.23
C ALA A 426 9.06 6.36 23.33
N LEU A 427 8.83 6.80 24.58
CA LEU A 427 9.78 6.54 25.68
C LEU A 427 9.55 5.17 26.32
N GLY A 428 10.63 4.56 26.82
CA GLY A 428 10.57 3.30 27.55
C GLY A 428 10.38 2.06 26.68
N LEU A 429 10.43 2.20 25.36
CA LEU A 429 10.58 1.06 24.46
C LEU A 429 12.07 0.75 24.29
N SER A 430 12.40 -0.54 24.30
CA SER A 430 13.73 -1.01 23.86
C SER A 430 13.88 -0.89 22.33
N ARG A 431 12.77 -0.99 21.58
CA ARG A 431 12.71 -0.80 20.12
C ARG A 431 11.36 -0.25 19.70
N ALA A 432 11.35 0.71 18.77
CA ALA A 432 10.13 1.14 18.11
C ALA A 432 9.72 0.09 17.05
N PRO A 433 8.48 -0.42 17.06
CA PRO A 433 8.02 -1.31 16.00
C PRO A 433 8.04 -0.58 14.66
N GLN A 434 8.29 -1.33 13.60
CA GLN A 434 8.32 -0.78 12.25
C GLN A 434 6.92 -0.77 11.67
N ALA A 435 6.48 0.36 11.12
CA ALA A 435 5.25 0.34 10.35
C ALA A 435 5.47 -0.37 9.01
N ARG A 436 4.51 -1.21 8.64
CA ARG A 436 4.35 -1.84 7.34
C ARG A 436 3.25 -1.22 6.51
N THR A 437 2.30 -0.52 7.12
CA THR A 437 1.25 0.19 6.40
C THR A 437 1.01 1.54 7.05
N ILE A 438 0.77 2.56 6.24
CA ILE A 438 0.26 3.84 6.71
C ILE A 438 -1.14 4.05 6.17
N GLU A 439 -2.09 4.25 7.08
CA GLU A 439 -3.45 4.63 6.73
C GLU A 439 -3.64 6.13 6.97
N THR A 440 -4.04 6.88 5.95
CA THR A 440 -4.46 8.27 6.10
C THR A 440 -5.94 8.39 5.78
N THR A 441 -6.73 8.82 6.76
CA THR A 441 -8.15 9.13 6.60
C THR A 441 -8.40 10.58 6.92
N THR A 442 -9.41 11.17 6.30
CA THR A 442 -9.75 12.57 6.56
C THR A 442 -11.26 12.79 6.57
N SER A 443 -11.68 13.92 7.11
CA SER A 443 -13.08 14.32 7.20
C SER A 443 -13.22 15.81 6.89
N GLY A 444 -14.33 16.20 6.27
CA GLY A 444 -14.63 17.63 6.03
C GLY A 444 -13.95 18.24 4.79
N VAL A 445 -13.29 17.42 3.97
CA VAL A 445 -12.85 17.75 2.60
C VAL A 445 -13.47 16.76 1.61
N SER A 446 -13.51 17.11 0.33
CA SER A 446 -13.95 16.20 -0.74
C SER A 446 -12.81 15.38 -1.34
N GLU A 447 -11.57 15.85 -1.18
CA GLU A 447 -10.37 15.30 -1.77
C GLU A 447 -9.15 15.71 -0.95
N PHE A 448 -8.14 14.84 -0.93
CA PHE A 448 -6.75 15.17 -0.56
C PHE A 448 -5.78 14.48 -1.51
N ALA A 449 -4.53 14.94 -1.53
CA ALA A 449 -3.48 14.33 -2.34
C ALA A 449 -2.21 14.07 -1.55
N ILE A 450 -1.66 12.87 -1.71
CA ILE A 450 -0.32 12.51 -1.27
C ILE A 450 0.63 12.76 -2.44
N GLU A 451 1.62 13.61 -2.22
CA GLU A 451 2.62 14.01 -3.20
C GLU A 451 4.00 13.61 -2.69
N GLN A 452 4.94 13.35 -3.59
CA GLN A 452 6.36 13.16 -3.27
C GLN A 452 6.59 12.21 -2.09
N MET A 453 6.13 10.97 -2.24
CA MET A 453 6.45 9.90 -1.33
C MET A 453 7.83 9.34 -1.67
N THR A 454 8.77 9.52 -0.76
CA THR A 454 10.07 8.87 -0.82
C THR A 454 10.09 7.77 0.21
N THR A 455 10.24 6.53 -0.25
CA THR A 455 10.66 5.43 0.62
C THR A 455 12.12 5.70 0.98
N LEU A 456 12.40 6.00 2.24
CA LEU A 456 13.75 6.04 2.72
C LEU A 456 14.31 4.61 2.57
N PRO A 457 15.48 4.43 1.92
CA PRO A 457 16.14 3.14 1.92
C PRO A 457 16.25 2.66 3.37
N THR A 458 16.12 1.35 3.57
CA THR A 458 16.55 0.70 4.81
C THR A 458 17.86 1.35 5.26
N PRO A 459 17.94 1.96 6.46
CA PRO A 459 19.23 2.33 7.01
C PRO A 459 20.08 1.07 6.94
N CYS A 460 21.16 1.10 6.16
CA CYS A 460 21.96 -0.09 6.00
C CYS A 460 22.49 -0.45 7.39
N PRO A 461 22.28 -1.68 7.89
CA PRO A 461 22.84 -2.06 9.19
C PRO A 461 24.37 -1.91 9.24
N ALA A 462 25.02 -1.81 8.08
CA ALA A 462 26.45 -1.59 7.91
C ALA A 462 26.86 -0.14 7.56
N ASP A 463 25.93 0.81 7.52
CA ASP A 463 26.20 2.26 7.40
C ASP A 463 25.87 2.89 8.76
N VAL A 464 26.89 2.97 9.60
CA VAL A 464 26.80 3.38 11.01
C VAL A 464 27.66 4.59 11.32
N ASP A 465 28.57 5.01 10.44
CA ASP A 465 29.47 6.15 10.69
C ASP A 465 29.94 6.85 9.40
N ASP A 466 29.92 8.18 9.43
CA ASP A 466 30.31 9.11 8.37
C ASP A 466 31.81 9.43 8.34
N GLY A 467 32.62 8.63 9.03
CA GLY A 467 34.04 8.88 9.27
C GLY A 467 34.34 9.83 10.43
N SER A 468 33.33 10.28 11.18
CA SER A 468 33.52 11.10 12.38
C SER A 468 33.84 10.29 13.64
N GLY A 469 33.54 8.99 13.65
CA GLY A 469 33.59 8.12 14.82
C GLY A 469 32.52 8.44 15.87
N THR A 470 31.42 9.06 15.47
CA THR A 470 30.31 9.45 16.37
C THR A 470 29.07 8.57 16.23
N GLY A 471 29.04 7.66 15.26
CA GLY A 471 27.89 6.80 14.99
C GLY A 471 26.82 7.48 14.14
N SER A 472 27.24 8.39 13.25
CA SER A 472 26.32 9.11 12.36
C SER A 472 26.42 8.54 10.95
N PRO A 473 25.40 7.85 10.40
CA PRO A 473 25.43 7.29 9.04
C PRO A 473 25.54 8.35 7.93
N ASP A 474 26.19 8.06 6.81
CA ASP A 474 26.33 8.98 5.65
C ASP A 474 25.71 8.50 4.33
N GLY A 475 25.12 7.31 4.32
CA GLY A 475 24.56 6.67 3.14
C GLY A 475 25.54 5.78 2.38
N GLY A 476 26.80 5.69 2.81
CA GLY A 476 27.84 4.84 2.24
C GLY A 476 28.30 3.78 3.24
N VAL A 477 28.45 2.53 2.78
CA VAL A 477 29.12 1.48 3.55
C VAL A 477 30.60 1.51 3.23
N THR A 478 31.40 1.98 4.18
CA THR A 478 32.85 2.22 4.05
C THR A 478 33.62 1.61 5.21
N ILE A 479 34.95 1.61 5.13
CA ILE A 479 35.78 1.08 6.22
C ILE A 479 35.53 1.79 7.57
N ASP A 480 35.09 3.05 7.53
CA ASP A 480 34.83 3.83 8.74
C ASP A 480 33.65 3.25 9.54
N ASP A 481 32.61 2.76 8.86
CA ASP A 481 31.49 2.04 9.46
C ASP A 481 31.94 0.77 10.18
N LEU A 482 32.74 -0.06 9.51
CA LEU A 482 33.26 -1.30 10.12
C LEU A 482 34.10 -1.00 11.35
N LEU A 483 34.92 0.05 11.32
CA LEU A 483 35.74 0.43 12.47
C LEU A 483 34.89 0.93 13.63
N TYR A 484 33.86 1.75 13.35
CA TYR A 484 32.93 2.20 14.36
C TYR A 484 32.13 1.03 14.96
N TYR A 485 31.57 0.17 14.11
CA TYR A 485 30.82 -1.01 14.56
C TYR A 485 31.64 -1.93 15.45
N LEU A 486 32.87 -2.27 15.06
CA LEU A 486 33.75 -3.11 15.89
C LEU A 486 34.03 -2.47 17.25
N PHE A 487 34.16 -1.14 17.30
CA PHE A 487 34.35 -0.42 18.56
C PHE A 487 33.13 -0.57 19.49
N ILE A 488 31.91 -0.33 18.99
CA ILE A 488 30.68 -0.48 19.79
C ILE A 488 30.38 -1.94 20.14
N PHE A 489 30.71 -2.88 19.24
CA PHE A 489 30.60 -4.32 19.45
C PHE A 489 31.50 -4.82 20.59
N GLU A 490 32.79 -4.45 20.57
CA GLU A 490 33.74 -4.80 21.64
C GLU A 490 33.36 -4.18 22.99
N ALA A 491 32.67 -3.04 22.97
CA ALA A 491 32.13 -2.40 24.17
C ALA A 491 30.86 -3.10 24.70
N GLY A 492 30.26 -4.00 23.92
CA GLY A 492 28.95 -4.61 24.21
C GLY A 492 27.83 -3.58 24.22
N ASP A 493 27.94 -2.52 23.40
CA ASP A 493 26.93 -1.48 23.28
C ASP A 493 25.72 -2.03 22.51
N LEU A 494 24.51 -1.77 23.01
CA LEU A 494 23.27 -2.22 22.37
C LEU A 494 23.09 -1.67 20.95
N ALA A 495 23.81 -0.63 20.56
CA ALA A 495 23.86 -0.18 19.17
C ALA A 495 24.49 -1.22 18.21
N ALA A 496 25.24 -2.19 18.74
CA ALA A 496 25.85 -3.28 17.99
C ALA A 496 24.99 -4.57 17.96
N ASP A 497 23.82 -4.58 18.59
CA ASP A 497 22.83 -5.65 18.44
C ASP A 497 22.11 -5.41 17.11
N VAL A 498 22.39 -6.26 16.12
CA VAL A 498 21.85 -6.20 14.75
C VAL A 498 21.17 -7.50 14.32
N ASP A 499 21.31 -8.63 15.03
CA ASP A 499 20.68 -9.91 14.68
C ASP A 499 20.61 -10.94 15.84
N ASP A 500 19.55 -11.73 15.88
CA ASP A 500 19.19 -12.72 16.90
C ASP A 500 19.71 -14.13 16.56
N GLY A 501 20.63 -14.21 15.60
CA GLY A 501 21.11 -15.47 15.02
C GLY A 501 20.18 -16.09 13.98
N SER A 502 19.09 -15.42 13.59
CA SER A 502 18.25 -15.86 12.46
C SER A 502 18.81 -15.47 11.10
N GLY A 503 19.75 -14.51 11.03
CA GLY A 503 20.24 -13.92 9.79
C GLY A 503 19.24 -12.98 9.12
N SER A 504 18.19 -12.55 9.83
CA SER A 504 17.14 -11.67 9.29
C SER A 504 17.33 -10.20 9.64
N GLY A 505 18.27 -9.88 10.53
CA GLY A 505 18.45 -8.54 11.09
C GLY A 505 17.48 -8.25 12.24
N THR A 506 17.00 -9.31 12.90
CA THR A 506 16.06 -9.21 14.02
C THR A 506 16.86 -9.12 15.30
N LEU A 507 16.76 -8.04 16.06
CA LEU A 507 17.55 -7.85 17.30
C LEU A 507 17.04 -8.74 18.45
N ASP A 508 17.91 -9.26 19.33
CA ASP A 508 17.52 -10.04 20.53
C ASP A 508 17.81 -9.39 21.89
N GLY A 509 18.36 -8.18 21.90
CA GLY A 509 18.79 -7.47 23.10
C GLY A 509 20.17 -7.90 23.61
N GLY A 510 20.85 -8.80 22.91
CA GLY A 510 22.20 -9.25 23.17
C GLY A 510 23.16 -8.75 22.08
N VAL A 511 24.41 -8.46 22.48
CA VAL A 511 25.50 -8.23 21.53
C VAL A 511 26.35 -9.49 21.53
N THR A 512 26.21 -10.29 20.49
CA THR A 512 26.73 -11.64 20.36
C THR A 512 27.48 -11.81 19.04
N ILE A 513 28.08 -12.98 18.84
CA ILE A 513 28.80 -13.24 17.57
C ILE A 513 27.85 -13.18 16.36
N ASP A 514 26.57 -13.47 16.56
CA ASP A 514 25.58 -13.50 15.49
C ASP A 514 25.36 -12.10 14.90
N ASP A 515 25.37 -11.06 15.73
CA ASP A 515 25.33 -9.66 15.31
C ASP A 515 26.52 -9.28 14.43
N LEU A 516 27.74 -9.65 14.84
CA LEU A 516 28.94 -9.38 14.07
C LEU A 516 28.91 -10.12 12.72
N LEU A 517 28.42 -11.36 12.68
CA LEU A 517 28.31 -12.13 11.45
C LEU A 517 27.28 -11.52 10.50
N TYR A 518 26.12 -11.10 11.02
CA TYR A 518 25.10 -10.40 10.25
C TYR A 518 25.65 -9.07 9.71
N TYR A 519 26.27 -8.26 10.57
CA TYR A 519 26.89 -6.99 10.18
C TYR A 519 27.90 -7.18 9.05
N LEU A 520 28.85 -8.12 9.19
CA LEU A 520 29.88 -8.35 8.18
C LEU A 520 29.29 -8.81 6.85
N PHE A 521 28.22 -9.61 6.87
CA PHE A 521 27.51 -9.99 5.66
C PHE A 521 26.89 -8.77 4.95
N ARG A 522 26.24 -7.87 5.72
CA ARG A 522 25.67 -6.61 5.20
C ARG A 522 26.75 -5.61 4.76
N PHE A 523 27.90 -5.63 5.40
CA PHE A 523 29.05 -4.81 5.08
C PHE A 523 29.65 -5.21 3.73
N GLU A 524 29.88 -6.51 3.53
CA GLU A 524 30.42 -7.05 2.27
C GLU A 524 29.45 -6.87 1.10
N SER A 525 28.14 -6.87 1.35
CA SER A 525 27.14 -6.57 0.33
C SER A 525 27.07 -5.08 -0.03
N GLY A 526 27.61 -4.18 0.79
CA GLY A 526 27.51 -2.74 0.60
C GLY A 526 26.06 -2.25 0.68
N CYS A 527 25.33 -2.80 1.67
CA CYS A 527 23.87 -2.97 1.84
C CYS A 527 23.22 -4.08 1.03
#